data_AF-A0A0G1N2U1-F1
#
_entry.id   AF-A0A0G1N2U1-F1
#
_cell.length_a   1.000
_cell.length_b   1.000
_cell.length_c   1.000
_cell.angle_alpha   90.00
_cell.angle_beta   90.00
_cell.angle_gamma   90.00
#
_symmetry.space_group_name_H-M   'P 1'
#
loop_
_entity.id
_entity.type
_entity.pdbx_description
1 polymer ?
#
loop_
_entity_poly.entity_id
_entity_poly.type
_entity_poly.pdbx_seq_one_letter_code
_entity_poly.pdbx_strand_id
1 'polypeptide(L)'
;MQNLLANFKKYLLSLHLGPISRKLYVSDIRKYLSYLGSDPTLEQITSSYSKFLDSLRSQATSPSMLRRTSASLRQFGTFLSLTYSLPNPVLLPLRSTIYDLSSNSDYIKHFTNYLESIHLSPLTIKSYKSDITRYLKWNHSNDIAQVLKENSIKLYLNHLHDSGSVIPSTIERKEKSFVRFQAWYTNPNGVKGSHCPNTPGVKGSHTPGV
;
A
#
# COMPACT_ATOMS: atom_id res chain seq x y z
N MET A 1 -14.83 -8.48 21.13
CA MET A 1 -13.80 -7.50 20.66
C MET A 1 -12.36 -8.00 20.48
N GLN A 2 -11.78 -8.81 21.38
CA GLN A 2 -10.34 -9.17 21.29
C GLN A 2 -9.95 -9.87 19.98
N ASN A 3 -10.85 -10.69 19.41
CA ASN A 3 -10.62 -11.40 18.15
C ASN A 3 -10.49 -10.45 16.94
N LEU A 4 -11.33 -9.39 16.87
CA LEU A 4 -11.27 -8.39 15.80
C LEU A 4 -9.95 -7.60 15.80
N LEU A 5 -9.51 -7.16 16.99
CA LEU A 5 -8.25 -6.43 17.14
C LEU A 5 -7.04 -7.33 16.86
N ALA A 6 -7.12 -8.62 17.19
CA ALA A 6 -6.09 -9.61 16.89
C ALA A 6 -5.97 -9.87 15.38
N ASN A 7 -7.11 -9.99 14.68
CA ASN A 7 -7.12 -10.16 13.23
C ASN A 7 -6.63 -8.91 12.51
N PHE A 8 -6.99 -7.71 12.99
CA PHE A 8 -6.45 -6.47 12.45
C PHE A 8 -4.93 -6.38 12.65
N LYS A 9 -4.38 -6.82 13.79
CA LYS A 9 -2.91 -6.90 13.99
C LYS A 9 -2.24 -7.81 12.97
N LYS A 10 -2.82 -8.98 12.68
CA LYS A 10 -2.31 -9.92 11.66
C LYS A 10 -2.31 -9.28 10.27
N TYR A 11 -3.39 -8.59 9.91
CA TYR A 11 -3.46 -7.81 8.67
C TYR A 11 -2.37 -6.72 8.60
N LEU A 12 -2.13 -5.96 9.67
CA LEU A 12 -1.07 -4.96 9.68
C LEU A 12 0.34 -5.56 9.56
N LEU A 13 0.53 -6.81 10.01
CA LEU A 13 1.78 -7.55 9.80
C LEU A 13 1.96 -7.94 8.34
N SER A 14 0.90 -8.40 7.65
CA SER A 14 0.97 -8.75 6.23
C SER A 14 1.21 -7.54 5.33
N LEU A 15 0.89 -6.33 5.78
CA LEU A 15 1.24 -5.09 5.10
C LEU A 15 2.72 -4.68 5.26
N HIS A 16 3.53 -5.48 5.98
CA HIS A 16 4.95 -5.21 6.27
C HIS A 16 5.21 -3.81 6.85
N LEU A 17 4.25 -3.24 7.59
CA LEU A 17 4.41 -1.94 8.22
C LEU A 17 5.44 -2.00 9.35
N GLY A 18 6.16 -0.90 9.60
CA GLY A 18 7.10 -0.81 10.72
C GLY A 18 6.42 -1.04 12.09
N PRO A 19 7.15 -1.57 13.09
CA PRO A 19 6.57 -1.95 14.39
C PRO A 19 5.88 -0.77 15.11
N ILE A 20 6.44 0.43 14.99
CA ILE A 20 5.88 1.66 15.57
C ILE A 20 4.52 1.98 14.91
N SER A 21 4.46 1.99 13.57
CA SER A 21 3.22 2.27 12.83
C SER A 21 2.12 1.27 13.19
N ARG A 22 2.44 -0.02 13.28
CA ARG A 22 1.48 -1.05 13.70
C ARG A 22 0.94 -0.77 15.10
N LYS A 23 1.81 -0.45 16.06
CA LYS A 23 1.41 -0.13 17.44
C LYS A 23 0.48 1.09 17.48
N LEU A 24 0.80 2.13 16.72
CA LEU A 24 -0.01 3.35 16.63
C LEU A 24 -1.39 3.07 16.03
N TYR A 25 -1.47 2.35 14.92
CA TYR A 25 -2.75 2.02 14.29
C TYR A 25 -3.64 1.17 15.21
N VAL A 26 -3.07 0.16 15.86
CA VAL A 26 -3.80 -0.67 16.84
C VAL A 26 -4.30 0.18 18.01
N SER A 27 -3.51 1.15 18.48
CA SER A 27 -3.90 2.06 19.57
C SER A 27 -5.09 2.93 19.17
N ASP A 28 -5.04 3.52 17.97
CA ASP A 28 -6.12 4.37 17.46
C ASP A 28 -7.41 3.56 17.26
N ILE A 29 -7.33 2.34 16.71
CA ILE A 29 -8.50 1.46 16.55
C ILE A 29 -9.04 0.99 17.89
N ARG A 30 -8.19 0.71 18.87
CA ARG A 30 -8.67 0.39 20.22
C ARG A 30 -9.47 1.55 20.81
N LYS A 31 -8.95 2.78 20.72
CA LYS A 31 -9.66 3.98 21.18
C LYS A 31 -11.00 4.15 20.46
N TYR A 32 -11.01 3.93 19.15
CA TYR A 32 -12.22 4.00 18.36
C TYR A 32 -13.26 2.96 18.80
N LEU A 33 -12.87 1.69 18.97
CA LEU A 33 -13.79 0.65 19.43
C LEU A 33 -14.30 0.93 20.85
N SER A 34 -13.44 1.46 21.73
CA SER A 34 -13.87 1.90 23.07
C SER A 34 -14.88 3.04 23.02
N TYR A 35 -14.78 3.96 22.06
CA TYR A 35 -15.76 5.03 21.87
C TYR A 35 -17.15 4.51 21.48
N LEU A 36 -17.23 3.38 20.77
CA LEU A 36 -18.51 2.77 20.39
C LEU A 36 -19.20 2.03 21.54
N GLY A 37 -18.49 1.77 22.64
CA GLY A 37 -18.99 1.02 23.79
C GLY A 37 -18.74 -0.49 23.69
N SER A 38 -19.51 -1.24 24.47
CA SER A 38 -19.35 -2.69 24.63
C SER A 38 -20.05 -3.42 23.47
N ASP A 39 -19.29 -4.22 22.73
CA ASP A 39 -19.73 -5.07 21.62
C ASP A 39 -20.49 -4.34 20.50
N PRO A 40 -19.84 -3.38 19.81
CA PRO A 40 -20.43 -2.72 18.67
C PRO A 40 -20.65 -3.71 17.52
N THR A 41 -21.81 -3.60 16.89
CA THR A 41 -22.12 -4.33 15.65
C THR A 41 -21.20 -3.87 14.51
N LEU A 42 -21.03 -4.71 13.50
CA LEU A 42 -20.22 -4.36 12.32
C LEU A 42 -20.74 -3.10 11.61
N GLU A 43 -22.06 -2.90 11.57
CA GLU A 43 -22.69 -1.72 10.99
C GLU A 43 -22.38 -0.44 11.78
N GLN A 44 -22.42 -0.51 13.12
CA GLN A 44 -22.00 0.60 13.98
C GLN A 44 -20.52 0.94 13.81
N ILE A 45 -19.67 -0.08 13.63
CA ILE A 45 -18.24 0.08 13.35
C ILE A 45 -18.03 0.83 12.02
N THR A 46 -18.79 0.55 10.97
CA THR A 46 -18.57 1.25 9.68
C THR A 46 -19.19 2.64 9.63
N SER A 47 -20.37 2.82 10.24
CA SER A 47 -21.14 4.07 10.17
C SER A 47 -20.66 5.18 11.11
N SER A 48 -19.83 4.85 12.12
CA SER A 48 -19.45 5.79 13.19
C SER A 48 -18.06 6.43 13.01
N TYR A 49 -17.38 6.23 11.88
CA TYR A 49 -16.04 6.79 11.63
C TYR A 49 -16.03 8.32 11.65
N SER A 50 -16.98 8.96 10.94
CA SER A 50 -17.09 10.43 10.89
C SER A 50 -17.38 11.00 12.28
N LYS A 51 -18.37 10.44 12.98
CA LYS A 51 -18.75 10.83 14.34
C LYS A 51 -17.57 10.76 15.31
N PHE A 52 -16.75 9.70 15.24
CA PHE A 52 -15.56 9.61 16.07
C PHE A 52 -14.50 10.67 15.71
N LEU A 53 -14.23 10.89 14.42
CA LEU A 53 -13.29 11.94 13.99
C LEU A 53 -13.76 13.34 14.42
N ASP A 54 -15.06 13.60 14.35
CA ASP A 54 -15.65 14.86 14.82
C ASP A 54 -15.50 15.01 16.34
N SER A 55 -15.72 13.94 17.11
CA SER A 55 -15.50 13.97 18.56
C SER A 55 -14.04 14.31 18.92
N LEU A 56 -13.06 13.82 18.15
CA LEU A 56 -11.65 14.15 18.35
C LEU A 56 -11.34 15.60 18.00
N ARG A 57 -11.97 16.16 16.95
CA ARG A 57 -11.83 17.58 16.60
C ARG A 57 -12.37 18.47 17.72
N SER A 58 -13.52 18.13 18.28
CA SER A 58 -14.13 18.86 19.41
C SER A 58 -13.28 18.82 20.67
N GLN A 59 -12.44 17.79 20.85
CA GLN A 59 -11.49 17.66 21.98
C GLN A 59 -10.15 18.38 21.77
N ALA A 60 -10.06 19.33 20.82
CA ALA A 60 -8.84 20.06 20.49
C ALA A 60 -7.63 19.15 20.15
N THR A 61 -7.89 17.99 19.54
CA THR A 61 -6.85 17.05 19.14
C THR A 61 -5.92 17.68 18.10
N SER A 62 -4.60 17.49 18.26
CA SER A 62 -3.64 18.05 17.31
C SER A 62 -3.88 17.56 15.87
N PRO A 63 -3.64 18.40 14.83
CA PRO A 63 -3.83 18.01 13.44
C PRO A 63 -3.04 16.76 13.01
N SER A 64 -1.86 16.56 13.60
CA SER A 64 -1.03 15.37 13.37
C SER A 64 -1.70 14.10 13.88
N MET A 65 -2.28 14.13 15.10
CA MET A 65 -3.03 12.99 15.63
C MET A 65 -4.30 12.72 14.83
N LEU A 66 -5.03 13.75 14.40
CA LEU A 66 -6.22 13.59 13.55
C LEU A 66 -5.88 12.91 12.22
N ARG A 67 -4.81 13.35 11.56
CA ARG A 67 -4.31 12.72 10.32
C ARG A 67 -3.94 11.26 10.55
N ARG A 68 -3.21 10.97 11.62
CA ARG A 68 -2.84 9.60 11.99
C ARG A 68 -4.05 8.73 12.25
N THR A 69 -5.00 9.18 13.08
CA THR A 69 -6.21 8.43 13.40
C THR A 69 -7.06 8.19 12.15
N SER A 70 -7.17 9.18 11.26
CA SER A 70 -7.84 9.01 9.95
C SER A 70 -7.17 7.93 9.11
N ALA A 71 -5.84 7.89 9.05
CA ALA A 71 -5.10 6.82 8.38
C ALA A 71 -5.35 5.44 9.03
N SER A 72 -5.37 5.37 10.36
CA SER A 72 -5.69 4.16 11.13
C SER A 72 -7.08 3.63 10.78
N LEU A 73 -8.10 4.50 10.79
CA LEU A 73 -9.48 4.16 10.44
C LEU A 73 -9.62 3.68 9.00
N ARG A 74 -8.88 4.27 8.06
CA ARG A 74 -8.83 3.81 6.66
C ARG A 74 -8.27 2.40 6.55
N GLN A 75 -7.14 2.13 7.19
CA GLN A 75 -6.54 0.79 7.19
C GLN A 75 -7.47 -0.24 7.83
N PHE A 76 -8.18 0.17 8.86
CA PHE A 76 -9.20 -0.67 9.50
C PHE A 76 -10.40 -0.91 8.59
N GLY A 77 -10.91 0.11 7.90
CA GLY A 77 -11.97 -0.03 6.89
C GLY A 77 -11.56 -0.96 5.74
N THR A 78 -10.32 -0.88 5.27
CA THR A 78 -9.78 -1.81 4.25
C THR A 78 -9.73 -3.23 4.78
N PHE A 79 -9.24 -3.43 6.00
CA PHE A 79 -9.25 -4.74 6.67
C PHE A 79 -10.67 -5.31 6.77
N LEU A 80 -11.64 -4.50 7.22
CA LEU A 80 -13.03 -4.94 7.35
C LEU A 80 -13.64 -5.31 6.00
N SER A 81 -13.34 -4.53 4.97
CA SER A 81 -13.81 -4.80 3.60
C SER A 81 -13.25 -6.10 3.04
N LEU A 82 -11.95 -6.35 3.22
CA LEU A 82 -11.30 -7.58 2.75
C LEU A 82 -11.72 -8.83 3.54
N THR A 83 -11.99 -8.67 4.84
CA THR A 83 -12.23 -9.82 5.73
C THR A 83 -13.72 -10.17 5.86
N TYR A 84 -14.60 -9.19 5.75
CA TYR A 84 -16.03 -9.33 6.02
C TYR A 84 -16.92 -8.81 4.87
N SER A 85 -16.34 -8.48 3.71
CA SER A 85 -17.06 -7.97 2.53
C SER A 85 -17.91 -6.72 2.82
N LEU A 86 -17.51 -5.91 3.81
CA LEU A 86 -18.20 -4.68 4.17
C LEU A 86 -17.82 -3.51 3.24
N PRO A 87 -18.73 -2.56 2.99
CA PRO A 87 -18.40 -1.32 2.30
C PRO A 87 -17.34 -0.57 3.09
N ASN A 88 -16.22 -0.20 2.46
CA ASN A 88 -15.21 0.63 3.13
C ASN A 88 -15.71 2.08 3.18
N PRO A 89 -16.04 2.62 4.37
CA PRO A 89 -16.63 3.95 4.48
C PRO A 89 -15.63 5.08 4.17
N VAL A 90 -14.35 4.76 3.89
CA VAL A 90 -13.30 5.76 3.65
C VAL A 90 -12.67 5.69 2.25
N LEU A 91 -13.21 4.85 1.38
CA LEU A 91 -12.92 4.94 -0.05
C LEU A 91 -13.68 6.13 -0.63
N LEU A 92 -13.04 7.30 -0.60
CA LEU A 92 -13.32 8.29 -1.63
C LEU A 92 -13.03 7.62 -2.98
N PRO A 93 -13.93 7.71 -3.97
CA PRO A 93 -13.73 7.05 -5.25
C PRO A 93 -12.45 7.60 -5.89
N LEU A 94 -11.59 6.68 -6.36
CA LEU A 94 -10.52 7.02 -7.29
C LEU A 94 -11.18 7.76 -8.47
N ARG A 95 -10.78 9.00 -8.74
CA ARG A 95 -10.89 9.54 -10.10
C ARG A 95 -9.97 8.68 -10.97
N SER A 96 -10.54 7.67 -11.62
CA SER A 96 -9.87 6.88 -12.65
C SER A 96 -9.76 7.74 -13.91
N THR A 97 -8.69 8.50 -14.00
CA THR A 97 -8.26 9.02 -15.28
C THR A 97 -7.43 7.93 -15.95
N ILE A 98 -7.91 7.47 -17.10
CA ILE A 98 -7.24 6.53 -17.99
C ILE A 98 -5.92 7.17 -18.40
N TYR A 99 -4.78 6.53 -18.12
CA TYR A 99 -3.47 7.05 -18.53
C TYR A 99 -2.62 5.96 -19.16
N ASP A 100 -2.04 6.31 -20.29
CA ASP A 100 -1.09 5.51 -21.05
C ASP A 100 0.27 5.55 -20.34
N LEU A 101 0.81 4.39 -19.95
CA LEU A 101 2.04 4.28 -19.15
C LEU A 101 3.26 4.11 -20.06
N SER A 102 3.67 5.18 -20.72
CA SER A 102 4.80 5.17 -21.66
C SER A 102 6.15 5.54 -21.02
N SER A 103 6.21 5.97 -19.75
CA SER A 103 7.48 6.38 -19.11
C SER A 103 7.66 5.97 -17.64
N ASN A 104 8.93 5.82 -17.21
CA ASN A 104 9.31 5.58 -15.81
C ASN A 104 8.79 6.64 -14.83
N SER A 105 8.61 7.89 -15.28
CA SER A 105 8.03 8.96 -14.44
C SER A 105 6.56 8.74 -14.13
N ASP A 106 5.83 8.07 -15.02
CA ASP A 106 4.40 7.81 -14.85
C ASP A 106 4.16 6.78 -13.75
N TYR A 107 4.91 5.67 -13.76
CA TYR A 107 4.82 4.64 -12.71
C TYR A 107 5.11 5.21 -11.31
N ILE A 108 6.15 6.05 -11.18
CA ILE A 108 6.51 6.66 -9.89
C ILE A 108 5.37 7.57 -9.41
N LYS A 109 4.81 8.39 -10.29
CA LYS A 109 3.69 9.29 -9.97
C LYS A 109 2.46 8.50 -9.51
N HIS A 110 2.09 7.44 -10.23
CA HIS A 110 0.95 6.61 -9.86
C HIS A 110 1.15 5.89 -8.54
N PHE A 111 2.35 5.37 -8.31
CA PHE A 111 2.68 4.77 -7.03
C PHE A 111 2.64 5.78 -5.89
N THR A 112 3.18 6.99 -6.06
CA THR A 112 3.09 8.03 -5.01
C THR A 112 1.65 8.44 -4.73
N ASN A 113 0.80 8.57 -5.75
CA ASN A 113 -0.63 8.86 -5.57
C ASN A 113 -1.32 7.72 -4.81
N TYR A 114 -0.98 6.47 -5.10
CA TYR A 114 -1.46 5.32 -4.32
C TYR A 114 -1.00 5.42 -2.86
N LEU A 115 0.26 5.74 -2.59
CA LEU A 115 0.74 5.87 -1.21
C LEU A 115 0.05 7.03 -0.46
N GLU A 116 -0.27 8.13 -1.15
CA GLU A 116 -1.08 9.23 -0.62
C GLU A 116 -2.51 8.76 -0.30
N SER A 117 -3.12 7.97 -1.19
CA SER A 117 -4.50 7.47 -0.99
C SER A 117 -4.61 6.53 0.22
N ILE A 118 -3.54 5.82 0.56
CA ILE A 118 -3.43 5.01 1.78
C ILE A 118 -2.80 5.77 2.96
N HIS A 119 -2.66 7.10 2.85
CA HIS A 119 -2.23 8.05 3.90
C HIS A 119 -0.88 7.72 4.52
N LEU A 120 0.09 7.29 3.70
CA LEU A 120 1.47 7.27 4.16
C LEU A 120 1.95 8.70 4.44
N SER A 121 2.87 8.82 5.41
CA SER A 121 3.43 10.12 5.73
C SER A 121 4.20 10.69 4.52
N PRO A 122 4.19 12.01 4.29
CA PRO A 122 4.94 12.62 3.18
C PRO A 122 6.42 12.25 3.19
N LEU A 123 7.02 12.10 4.38
CA LEU A 123 8.40 11.67 4.53
C LEU A 123 8.60 10.23 4.03
N THR A 124 7.70 9.32 4.40
CA THR A 124 7.74 7.92 3.95
C THR A 124 7.54 7.83 2.44
N ILE A 125 6.61 8.62 1.87
CA ILE A 125 6.38 8.69 0.42
C ILE A 125 7.64 9.19 -0.29
N LYS A 126 8.29 10.24 0.24
CA LYS A 126 9.57 10.75 -0.29
C LYS A 126 10.67 9.69 -0.26
N SER A 127 10.77 8.92 0.82
CA SER A 127 11.72 7.79 0.92
C SER A 127 11.46 6.71 -0.13
N TYR A 128 10.21 6.27 -0.26
CA TYR A 128 9.81 5.28 -1.27
C TYR A 128 10.11 5.78 -2.69
N LYS A 129 9.69 7.02 -3.01
CA LYS A 129 9.95 7.66 -4.29
C LYS A 129 11.45 7.67 -4.62
N SER A 130 12.28 8.08 -3.66
CA SER A 130 13.73 8.17 -3.84
C SER A 130 14.36 6.81 -4.12
N ASP A 131 13.98 5.77 -3.38
CA ASP A 131 14.51 4.42 -3.56
C ASP A 131 14.15 3.85 -4.93
N ILE A 132 12.88 3.94 -5.31
CA ILE A 132 12.38 3.39 -6.57
C ILE A 132 12.97 4.15 -7.75
N THR A 133 13.04 5.48 -7.68
CA THR A 133 13.67 6.30 -8.73
C THR A 133 15.11 5.88 -8.95
N ARG A 134 15.88 5.64 -7.88
CA ARG A 134 17.28 5.23 -7.99
C ARG A 134 17.41 3.84 -8.60
N TYR A 135 16.54 2.92 -8.18
CA TYR A 135 16.50 1.57 -8.75
C TYR A 135 16.16 1.58 -10.24
N LEU A 136 15.10 2.28 -10.64
CA LEU A 136 14.68 2.38 -12.05
C LEU A 136 15.70 3.11 -12.92
N LYS A 137 16.52 4.01 -12.35
CA LYS A 137 17.64 4.63 -13.07
C LYS A 137 18.84 3.70 -13.25
N TRP A 138 19.10 2.85 -12.27
CA TRP A 138 20.17 1.85 -12.35
C TRP A 138 19.80 0.72 -13.31
N ASN A 139 18.52 0.36 -13.37
CA ASN A 139 18.05 -0.67 -14.27
C ASN A 139 17.86 -0.09 -15.69
N HIS A 140 18.59 -0.63 -16.67
CA HIS A 140 18.56 -0.16 -18.05
C HIS A 140 17.39 -0.74 -18.88
N SER A 141 16.55 -1.60 -18.28
CA SER A 141 15.40 -2.17 -18.96
C SER A 141 14.25 -1.16 -19.04
N ASN A 142 13.64 -1.05 -20.22
CA ASN A 142 12.40 -0.30 -20.44
C ASN A 142 11.15 -1.10 -20.06
N ASP A 143 11.27 -2.42 -19.88
CA ASP A 143 10.16 -3.28 -19.46
C ASP A 143 10.09 -3.35 -17.93
N ILE A 144 9.12 -2.64 -17.36
CA ILE A 144 8.90 -2.57 -15.91
C ILE A 144 8.58 -3.94 -15.29
N ALA A 145 7.94 -4.86 -16.03
CA ALA A 145 7.63 -6.20 -15.53
C ALA A 145 8.91 -7.02 -15.33
N GLN A 146 9.91 -6.83 -16.19
CA GLN A 146 11.25 -7.43 -16.04
C GLN A 146 12.04 -6.76 -14.91
N VAL A 147 11.93 -5.44 -14.79
CA VAL A 147 12.57 -4.66 -13.71
C VAL A 147 12.03 -5.08 -12.34
N LEU A 148 10.76 -5.48 -12.25
CA LEU A 148 10.15 -5.88 -10.97
C LEU A 148 10.28 -7.37 -10.65
N LYS A 149 11.00 -8.16 -11.46
CA LYS A 149 11.33 -9.54 -11.10
C LYS A 149 12.25 -9.59 -9.88
N GLU A 150 12.06 -10.62 -9.06
CA GLU A 150 12.84 -10.83 -7.83
C GLU A 150 14.35 -10.88 -8.10
N ASN A 151 14.77 -11.52 -9.19
CA ASN A 151 16.18 -11.59 -9.57
C ASN A 151 16.77 -10.21 -9.91
N SER A 152 16.01 -9.35 -10.60
CA SER A 152 16.44 -7.99 -10.94
C SER A 152 16.62 -7.13 -9.69
N ILE A 153 15.72 -7.26 -8.72
CA ILE A 153 15.79 -6.58 -7.43
C ILE A 153 17.00 -7.08 -6.63
N LYS A 154 17.22 -8.40 -6.57
CA LYS A 154 18.37 -9.02 -5.90
C LYS A 154 19.71 -8.54 -6.48
N LEU A 155 19.83 -8.47 -7.81
CA LEU A 155 21.04 -7.95 -8.46
C LEU A 155 21.37 -6.53 -8.02
N TYR A 156 20.36 -5.66 -7.92
CA TYR A 156 20.58 -4.31 -7.44
C TYR A 156 20.92 -4.23 -5.95
N LEU A 157 20.26 -5.03 -5.10
CA LEU A 157 20.58 -5.08 -3.67
C LEU A 157 22.01 -5.58 -3.43
N ASN A 158 22.46 -6.59 -4.18
CA ASN A 158 23.84 -7.06 -4.17
C ASN A 158 24.80 -5.97 -4.63
N HIS A 159 24.51 -5.26 -5.72
CA HIS A 159 25.31 -4.12 -6.15
C HIS A 159 25.46 -3.04 -5.05
N LEU A 160 24.39 -2.73 -4.32
CA LEU A 160 24.45 -1.78 -3.20
C LEU A 160 25.29 -2.32 -2.04
N HIS A 161 25.20 -3.61 -1.75
CA HIS A 161 26.01 -4.28 -0.74
C HIS A 161 27.50 -4.27 -1.11
N ASP A 162 27.82 -4.69 -2.33
CA ASP A 162 29.19 -4.82 -2.84
C ASP A 162 29.87 -3.47 -3.05
N SER A 163 29.10 -2.40 -3.26
CA SER A 163 29.64 -1.03 -3.31
C SER A 163 30.19 -0.52 -1.97
N GLY A 164 29.91 -1.22 -0.86
CA GLY A 164 30.34 -0.84 0.50
C GLY A 164 29.81 0.51 1.02
N SER A 165 29.02 1.23 0.20
CA SER A 165 28.61 2.61 0.43
C SER A 165 27.26 2.73 1.15
N VAL A 166 26.59 1.61 1.41
CA VAL A 166 25.23 1.57 1.98
C VAL A 166 25.19 0.57 3.13
N ILE A 167 24.84 1.06 4.32
CA ILE A 167 24.71 0.20 5.51
C ILE A 167 23.57 -0.82 5.36
N PRO A 168 23.68 -2.01 5.98
CA PRO A 168 22.70 -3.10 5.82
C PRO A 168 21.25 -2.69 6.10
N SER A 169 21.01 -1.91 7.16
CA SER A 169 19.66 -1.42 7.50
C SER A 169 19.03 -0.53 6.42
N THR A 170 19.86 0.16 5.63
CA THR A 170 19.39 0.95 4.48
C THR A 170 19.08 0.06 3.29
N ILE A 171 19.80 -1.05 3.11
CA ILE A 171 19.54 -2.06 2.09
C ILE A 171 18.20 -2.76 2.39
N GLU A 172 17.98 -3.22 3.63
CA GLU A 172 16.69 -3.81 4.06
C GLU A 172 15.51 -2.86 3.86
N ARG A 173 15.71 -1.56 4.16
CA ARG A 173 14.69 -0.54 3.94
C ARG A 173 14.36 -0.40 2.45
N LYS A 174 15.37 -0.41 1.58
CA LYS A 174 15.21 -0.34 0.12
C LYS A 174 14.53 -1.57 -0.43
N GLU A 175 14.88 -2.76 0.05
CA GLU A 175 14.19 -4.01 -0.30
C GLU A 175 12.69 -3.93 0.00
N LYS A 176 12.31 -3.44 1.19
CA LYS A 176 10.89 -3.20 1.54
C LYS A 176 10.21 -2.20 0.60
N SER A 177 10.95 -1.21 0.09
CA SER A 177 10.45 -0.29 -0.95
C SER A 177 10.15 -1.01 -2.26
N PHE A 178 11.03 -1.91 -2.69
CA PHE A 178 10.86 -2.65 -3.95
C PHE A 178 9.74 -3.69 -3.86
N VAL A 179 9.68 -4.46 -2.77
CA VAL A 179 8.60 -5.42 -2.52
C VAL A 179 7.24 -4.71 -2.52
N ARG A 180 7.13 -3.54 -1.89
CA ARG A 180 5.87 -2.79 -1.87
C ARG A 180 5.47 -2.26 -3.25
N PHE A 181 6.45 -1.79 -4.02
CA PHE A 181 6.21 -1.30 -5.38
C PHE A 181 5.80 -2.45 -6.33
N GLN A 182 6.45 -3.61 -6.20
CA GLN A 182 6.09 -4.83 -6.92
C GLN A 182 4.68 -5.31 -6.55
N ALA A 183 4.35 -5.34 -5.26
CA ALA A 183 3.01 -5.71 -4.80
C ALA A 183 1.93 -4.74 -5.30
N TRP A 184 2.23 -3.44 -5.39
CA TRP A 184 1.34 -2.46 -6.00
C TRP A 184 1.15 -2.72 -7.50
N TYR A 185 2.25 -2.95 -8.24
CA TYR A 185 2.23 -3.17 -9.68
C TYR A 185 1.50 -4.45 -10.09
N THR A 186 1.66 -5.52 -9.30
CA THR A 186 1.09 -6.85 -9.58
C THR A 186 -0.33 -7.03 -9.06
N ASN A 187 -0.89 -6.06 -8.33
CA ASN A 187 -2.23 -6.20 -7.75
C ASN A 187 -3.33 -5.96 -8.80
N PRO A 188 -4.10 -6.99 -9.21
CA PRO A 188 -5.16 -6.86 -10.21
C PRO A 188 -6.35 -6.00 -9.77
N ASN A 189 -6.48 -5.72 -8.47
CA ASN A 189 -7.53 -4.86 -7.91
C ASN A 189 -7.07 -3.42 -7.65
N GLY A 190 -5.78 -3.12 -7.85
CA GLY A 190 -5.21 -1.77 -7.66
C GLY A 190 -5.41 -0.84 -8.86
N VAL A 191 -5.69 -1.40 -10.04
CA VAL A 191 -5.88 -0.68 -11.31
C VAL A 191 -6.86 -1.48 -12.19
N LYS A 192 -8.15 -1.56 -11.85
CA LYS A 192 -9.15 -1.91 -12.88
C LYS A 192 -9.32 -0.69 -13.79
N GLY A 193 -8.51 -0.67 -14.85
CA GLY A 193 -8.64 0.30 -15.94
C GLY A 193 -7.32 0.85 -16.46
N SER A 194 -6.35 0.00 -16.82
CA SER A 194 -5.33 0.31 -17.84
C SER A 194 -4.74 -1.01 -18.32
N HIS A 195 -4.91 -1.30 -19.60
CA HIS A 195 -4.33 -2.43 -20.30
C HIS A 195 -2.84 -2.60 -19.97
N CYS A 196 -2.43 -3.82 -19.60
CA CYS A 196 -1.08 -4.26 -19.92
C CYS A 196 -0.98 -4.37 -21.45
N PRO A 197 -0.04 -3.69 -22.13
CA PRO A 197 0.23 -4.00 -23.52
C PRO A 197 0.97 -5.34 -23.58
N ASN A 198 0.32 -6.31 -24.22
CA ASN A 198 0.88 -7.52 -24.85
C ASN A 198 1.77 -8.43 -23.97
N THR A 199 1.16 -9.50 -23.45
CA THR A 199 1.82 -10.80 -23.43
C THR A 199 2.00 -11.28 -24.89
N PRO A 200 3.19 -11.71 -25.34
CA PRO A 200 3.31 -12.39 -26.61
C PRO A 200 2.54 -13.71 -26.51
N GLY A 201 1.44 -13.81 -27.24
CA GLY A 201 0.70 -15.04 -27.38
C GLY A 201 1.62 -16.15 -27.90
N VAL A 202 1.70 -17.23 -27.13
CA VAL A 202 2.22 -18.51 -27.60
C VAL A 202 1.38 -18.90 -28.82
N LYS A 203 1.94 -18.79 -30.03
CA LYS A 203 1.34 -19.36 -31.23
C LYS A 203 1.31 -20.87 -31.08
N GLY A 204 0.14 -21.41 -30.77
CA GLY A 204 -0.15 -22.83 -30.98
C GLY A 204 -0.11 -23.12 -32.47
N SER A 205 0.88 -23.90 -32.89
CA SER A 205 0.93 -24.52 -34.21
C SER A 205 -0.18 -25.56 -34.33
N HIS A 206 -1.23 -25.22 -35.07
CA HIS A 206 -2.15 -26.20 -35.64
C HIS A 206 -1.53 -26.84 -36.88
N THR A 207 -1.20 -28.11 -36.77
CA THR A 207 -1.21 -29.04 -37.90
C THR A 207 -2.65 -29.44 -38.21
N PRO A 208 -3.04 -29.54 -39.48
CA PRO A 208 -4.07 -30.47 -39.88
C PRO A 208 -3.48 -31.50 -40.85
N GLY A 209 -3.52 -32.77 -40.45
CA GLY A 209 -3.48 -33.89 -41.36
C GLY A 209 -4.86 -34.53 -41.39
N VAL A 210 -5.49 -34.55 -42.57
CA VAL A 210 -6.11 -35.72 -43.21
C VAL A 210 -5.97 -35.48 -44.71
#